data_AF-A0A7J2TWI7-F1
#
_entry.id   AF-A0A7J2TWI7-F1
#
_cell.length_a   1.000
_cell.length_b   1.000
_cell.length_c   1.000
_cell.angle_alpha   90.00
_cell.angle_beta   90.00
_cell.angle_gamma   90.00
#
_symmetry.space_group_name_H-M   'P 1'
#
loop_
_entity.id
_entity.type
_entity.pdbx_description
1 polymer ?
#
loop_
_entity_poly.entity_id
_entity_poly.type
_entity_poly.pdbx_seq_one_letter_code
_entity_poly.pdbx_strand_id
1 'polypeptide(L)'
;MREIVRKQLEEKRYLDTFIHTLIAIALCILFSFYFSTKREVIVITVFIGSFFPDIDHLLLYRKSRFYNFKAFLRWIVHSSRYRIGFELFHNFPVIVTLLILLPFVYFRNKLVFIFLLAFLFHLIVDLIIDRIVLKNIRFWRFGI
;
A
#
# COMPACT_ATOMS: atom_id res chain seq x y z
N MET A 1 -25.78 13.16 -6.60
CA MET A 1 -25.29 11.79 -6.31
C MET A 1 -23.83 11.57 -6.73
N ARG A 2 -23.44 11.82 -8.00
CA ARG A 2 -22.04 11.69 -8.45
C ARG A 2 -21.03 12.58 -7.71
N GLU A 3 -21.38 13.82 -7.38
CA GLU A 3 -20.49 14.73 -6.64
C GLU A 3 -20.24 14.30 -5.18
N ILE A 4 -21.25 13.75 -4.51
CA ILE A 4 -21.15 13.27 -3.13
C ILE A 4 -20.22 12.05 -3.07
N VAL A 5 -20.41 11.10 -3.99
CA VAL A 5 -19.54 9.92 -4.12
C VAL A 5 -18.10 10.34 -4.46
N ARG A 6 -17.93 11.35 -5.32
CA ARG A 6 -16.60 11.86 -5.68
C ARG A 6 -15.88 12.51 -4.49
N LYS A 7 -16.56 13.36 -3.71
CA LYS A 7 -15.97 13.97 -2.50
C LYS A 7 -15.56 12.91 -1.47
N GLN A 8 -16.40 11.90 -1.26
CA GLN A 8 -16.09 10.78 -0.35
C GLN A 8 -14.86 9.98 -0.81
N LEU A 9 -14.69 9.78 -2.12
CA LEU A 9 -13.51 9.12 -2.68
C LEU A 9 -12.25 9.97 -2.59
N GLU A 10 -12.37 11.30 -2.77
CA GLU A 10 -11.25 12.23 -2.62
C GLU A 10 -10.79 12.32 -1.15
N GLU A 11 -11.72 12.47 -0.20
CA GLU A 11 -11.43 12.44 1.25
C GLU A 11 -10.81 11.11 1.69
N LYS A 12 -11.32 9.97 1.18
CA LYS A 12 -10.70 8.65 1.42
C LYS A 12 -9.24 8.65 0.98
N ARG A 13 -8.94 9.15 -0.22
CA ARG A 13 -7.58 9.16 -0.76
C ARG A 13 -6.64 9.99 0.11
N TYR A 14 -7.08 11.16 0.58
CA TYR A 14 -6.29 11.98 1.48
C TYR A 14 -6.00 11.26 2.80
N LEU A 15 -7.01 10.61 3.39
CA LEU A 15 -6.84 9.84 4.62
C LEU A 15 -5.86 8.68 4.42
N ASP A 16 -5.98 7.96 3.32
CA ASP A 16 -5.12 6.84 2.95
C ASP A 16 -3.66 7.26 2.76
N THR A 17 -3.40 8.27 1.94
CA THR A 17 -2.05 8.82 1.74
C THR A 17 -1.47 9.37 3.05
N PHE A 18 -2.30 10.01 3.88
CA PHE A 18 -1.88 10.53 5.17
C PHE A 18 -1.44 9.41 6.13
N ILE A 19 -2.21 8.34 6.25
CA ILE A 19 -1.89 7.20 7.13
C ILE A 19 -0.59 6.52 6.66
N HIS A 20 -0.45 6.27 5.36
CA HIS A 20 0.78 5.68 4.80
C HIS A 20 2.01 6.53 5.10
N THR A 21 1.90 7.85 4.93
CA THR A 21 2.99 8.79 5.23
C THR A 21 3.33 8.80 6.71
N LEU A 22 2.32 8.84 7.58
CA LEU A 22 2.49 8.84 9.03
C LEU A 22 3.22 7.57 9.51
N ILE A 23 2.83 6.42 8.98
CA ILE A 23 3.45 5.13 9.32
C ILE A 23 4.89 5.06 8.83
N ALA A 24 5.17 5.51 7.60
CA ALA A 24 6.54 5.56 7.09
C ALA A 24 7.44 6.45 7.98
N ILE A 25 6.94 7.62 8.41
CA ILE A 25 7.66 8.51 9.34
C ILE A 25 7.89 7.81 10.69
N ALA A 26 6.87 7.17 11.25
CA ALA A 26 6.97 6.45 12.51
C ALA A 26 8.01 5.32 12.44
N LEU A 27 8.04 4.56 11.34
CA LEU A 27 9.04 3.51 11.10
C LEU A 27 10.45 4.07 10.96
N CYS A 28 10.65 5.17 10.22
CA CYS A 28 11.94 5.84 10.13
C CYS A 28 12.47 6.24 11.51
N ILE A 29 11.61 6.84 12.35
CA ILE A 29 11.96 7.23 13.71
C ILE A 29 12.33 5.99 14.54
N LEU A 30 11.45 4.99 14.56
CA LEU A 30 11.64 3.77 15.34
C LEU A 30 12.94 3.04 14.94
N PHE A 31 13.16 2.80 13.66
CA PHE A 31 14.37 2.11 13.21
C PHE A 31 15.64 2.93 13.44
N SER A 32 15.58 4.25 13.33
CA SER A 32 16.72 5.12 13.65
C SER A 32 17.13 5.07 15.12
N PHE A 33 16.21 4.70 16.03
CA PHE A 33 16.52 4.44 17.43
C PHE A 33 17.04 3.03 17.69
N TYR A 34 16.46 2.02 17.04
CA TYR A 34 16.78 0.61 17.32
C TYR A 34 17.99 0.05 16.55
N PHE A 35 18.37 0.63 15.42
CA PHE A 35 19.46 0.14 14.60
C PHE A 35 20.59 1.15 14.50
N SER A 36 21.83 0.70 14.71
CA SER A 36 23.06 1.52 14.58
C SER A 36 23.43 1.91 13.14
N THR A 37 22.48 1.75 12.20
CA THR A 37 22.68 2.10 10.79
C THR A 37 22.55 3.61 10.62
N LYS A 38 23.28 4.19 9.66
CA LYS A 38 23.13 5.59 9.27
C LYS A 38 21.66 5.93 9.00
N ARG A 39 21.18 7.05 9.55
CA ARG A 39 19.76 7.47 9.47
C ARG A 39 19.30 7.62 8.03
N GLU A 40 20.15 8.14 7.16
CA GLU A 40 19.87 8.34 5.74
C GLU A 40 19.57 7.00 5.05
N VAL A 41 20.33 5.96 5.39
CA VAL A 41 20.14 4.62 4.83
C VAL A 41 18.82 4.02 5.32
N ILE A 42 18.47 4.22 6.59
CA ILE A 42 17.17 3.79 7.14
C ILE A 42 16.03 4.48 6.42
N VAL A 43 16.09 5.81 6.26
CA VAL A 43 15.05 6.58 5.56
C VAL A 43 14.87 6.10 4.12
N ILE A 44 15.96 5.91 3.39
CA ILE A 44 15.91 5.39 2.01
C ILE A 44 15.31 3.98 2.00
N THR A 45 15.73 3.12 2.93
CA THR A 45 15.26 1.72 2.99
C THR A 45 13.76 1.66 3.30
N VAL A 46 13.29 2.45 4.26
CA VAL A 46 11.86 2.56 4.59
C VAL A 46 11.08 3.13 3.42
N PHE A 47 11.58 4.18 2.78
CA PHE A 47 10.93 4.77 1.61
C PHE A 47 10.77 3.74 0.49
N ILE A 48 11.85 3.08 0.08
CA ILE A 48 11.79 2.06 -0.98
C ILE A 48 10.87 0.91 -0.54
N GLY A 49 10.97 0.43 0.69
CA GLY A 49 10.11 -0.64 1.22
C GLY A 49 8.63 -0.27 1.20
N SER A 50 8.30 0.96 1.57
CA SER A 50 6.93 1.49 1.56
C SER A 50 6.40 1.79 0.16
N PHE A 51 7.26 2.04 -0.83
CA PHE A 51 6.86 2.36 -2.20
C PHE A 51 6.85 1.14 -3.13
N PHE A 52 7.59 0.08 -2.78
CA PHE A 52 7.70 -1.11 -3.59
C PHE A 52 6.36 -1.82 -3.85
N PRO A 53 5.41 -1.89 -2.90
CA PRO A 53 4.07 -2.41 -3.17
C PRO A 53 3.39 -1.70 -4.34
N ASP A 54 3.51 -0.37 -4.45
CA ASP A 54 2.86 0.44 -5.49
C ASP A 54 3.45 0.27 -6.90
N ILE A 55 4.58 -0.42 -7.06
CA ILE A 55 5.22 -0.60 -8.38
C ILE A 55 4.34 -1.43 -9.31
N ASP A 56 3.55 -2.36 -8.77
CA ASP A 56 2.62 -3.16 -9.56
C ASP A 56 1.52 -2.31 -10.23
N HIS A 57 1.07 -1.23 -9.58
CA HIS A 57 0.18 -0.22 -10.15
C HIS A 57 0.86 0.46 -11.33
N LEU A 58 2.14 0.83 -11.23
CA LEU A 58 2.90 1.39 -12.36
C LEU A 58 3.06 0.37 -13.52
N LEU A 59 3.22 -0.91 -13.21
CA LEU A 59 3.26 -1.98 -14.22
C LEU A 59 1.89 -2.17 -14.89
N LEU A 60 0.81 -2.08 -14.12
CA LEU A 60 -0.55 -2.06 -14.62
C LEU A 60 -0.77 -0.85 -15.53
N TYR A 61 -0.36 0.36 -15.13
CA TYR A 61 -0.41 1.57 -15.95
C TYR A 61 0.25 1.37 -17.31
N ARG A 62 1.41 0.68 -17.33
CA ARG A 62 2.12 0.37 -18.58
C ARG A 62 1.41 -0.66 -19.45
N LYS A 63 0.76 -1.67 -18.86
CA LYS A 63 0.05 -2.74 -19.58
C LYS A 63 -1.32 -2.32 -20.10
N SER A 64 -1.99 -1.43 -19.38
CA SER A 64 -3.31 -0.94 -19.71
C SER A 64 -3.19 0.26 -20.64
N ARG A 65 -3.99 0.28 -21.72
CA ARG A 65 -3.96 1.35 -22.75
C ARG A 65 -4.60 2.65 -22.23
N PHE A 66 -4.25 3.11 -21.03
CA PHE A 66 -4.75 4.39 -20.53
C PHE A 66 -4.09 5.54 -21.28
N TYR A 67 -4.92 6.43 -21.84
CA TYR A 67 -4.46 7.57 -22.62
C TYR A 67 -3.69 8.61 -21.78
N ASN A 68 -3.90 8.62 -20.45
CA ASN A 68 -3.15 9.45 -19.52
C ASN A 68 -3.21 8.91 -18.08
N PHE A 69 -2.28 9.34 -17.23
CA PHE A 69 -2.19 8.98 -15.81
C PHE A 69 -3.48 9.30 -15.04
N LYS A 70 -4.17 10.39 -15.38
CA LYS A 70 -5.46 10.77 -14.77
C LYS A 70 -6.58 9.76 -15.07
N ALA A 71 -6.57 9.11 -16.24
CA ALA A 71 -7.53 8.07 -16.61
C ALA A 71 -7.22 6.77 -15.86
N PHE A 72 -5.94 6.43 -15.72
CA PHE A 72 -5.47 5.31 -14.92
C PHE A 72 -5.84 5.43 -13.44
N LEU A 73 -5.54 6.58 -12.81
CA LEU A 73 -5.94 6.86 -11.43
C LEU A 73 -7.45 6.73 -11.23
N ARG A 74 -8.25 7.24 -12.18
CA ARG A 74 -9.71 7.06 -12.13
C ARG A 74 -10.10 5.58 -12.22
N TRP A 75 -9.46 4.81 -13.07
CA TRP A 75 -9.77 3.38 -13.22
C TRP A 75 -9.42 2.56 -11.98
N ILE A 76 -8.24 2.73 -11.37
CA ILE A 76 -7.89 2.04 -10.11
C ILE A 76 -8.90 2.37 -9.02
N VAL A 77 -9.26 3.66 -8.89
CA VAL A 77 -10.14 4.12 -7.83
C VAL A 77 -11.56 3.55 -7.95
N HIS A 78 -12.04 3.29 -9.18
CA HIS A 78 -13.43 2.93 -9.46
C HIS A 78 -13.63 1.48 -9.88
N SER A 79 -12.56 0.75 -10.23
CA SER A 79 -12.65 -0.65 -10.63
C SER A 79 -12.79 -1.52 -9.38
N SER A 80 -14.04 -1.85 -9.02
CA SER A 80 -14.33 -2.85 -7.98
C SER A 80 -13.62 -4.17 -8.28
N ARG A 81 -13.50 -4.58 -9.55
CA ARG A 81 -12.77 -5.78 -9.96
C ARG A 81 -11.28 -5.78 -9.58
N TYR A 82 -10.63 -4.63 -9.60
CA TYR A 82 -9.23 -4.49 -9.18
C TYR A 82 -9.11 -4.72 -7.67
N ARG A 83 -9.89 -4.00 -6.86
CA ARG A 83 -9.86 -4.11 -5.40
C ARG A 83 -10.20 -5.49 -4.84
N ILE A 84 -11.10 -6.22 -5.50
CA ILE A 84 -11.57 -7.53 -5.00
C ILE A 84 -10.61 -8.66 -5.34
N GLY A 85 -10.17 -8.71 -6.60
CA GLY A 85 -9.33 -9.79 -7.10
C GLY A 85 -7.85 -9.60 -6.82
N PHE A 86 -7.38 -8.35 -6.77
CA PHE A 86 -5.98 -8.02 -6.63
C PHE A 86 -5.61 -7.85 -5.14
N GLU A 87 -6.23 -6.94 -4.40
CA GLU A 87 -5.80 -6.62 -3.03
C GLU A 87 -6.04 -7.78 -2.03
N LEU A 88 -7.19 -8.45 -2.06
CA LEU A 88 -7.49 -9.52 -1.08
C LEU A 88 -6.73 -10.83 -1.35
N PHE A 89 -6.61 -11.25 -2.61
CA PHE A 89 -5.97 -12.53 -2.97
C PHE A 89 -4.46 -12.41 -3.23
N HIS A 90 -3.94 -11.22 -3.55
CA HIS A 90 -2.50 -11.00 -3.73
C HIS A 90 -1.84 -10.54 -2.42
N ASN A 91 -2.43 -9.60 -1.68
CA ASN A 91 -1.76 -9.07 -0.47
C ASN A 91 -1.77 -10.10 0.66
N PHE A 92 -2.82 -10.91 0.80
CA PHE A 92 -2.91 -11.86 1.91
C PHE A 92 -1.81 -12.95 1.88
N PRO A 93 -1.55 -13.67 0.77
CA PRO A 93 -0.42 -14.60 0.70
C PRO A 93 0.94 -13.93 0.91
N VAL A 94 1.12 -12.71 0.39
CA VAL A 94 2.37 -11.95 0.54
C VAL A 94 2.58 -11.56 2.01
N ILE A 95 1.55 -11.05 2.70
CA ILE A 95 1.58 -10.74 4.14
C ILE A 95 1.96 -11.99 4.96
N VAL A 96 1.30 -13.13 4.70
CA VAL A 96 1.59 -14.39 5.41
C VAL A 96 3.03 -14.82 5.18
N THR A 97 3.50 -14.76 3.93
CA THR A 97 4.88 -15.11 3.57
C THR A 97 5.89 -14.21 4.30
N LEU A 98 5.64 -12.91 4.34
CA LEU A 98 6.50 -11.96 5.03
C LEU A 98 6.56 -12.21 6.53
N LEU A 99 5.42 -12.46 7.17
CA LEU A 99 5.37 -12.76 8.61
C LEU A 99 6.19 -14.01 8.96
N ILE A 100 6.18 -15.03 8.10
CA ILE A 100 6.99 -16.24 8.27
C ILE A 100 8.47 -15.92 8.07
N LEU A 101 8.84 -15.11 7.07
CA LEU A 101 10.23 -14.83 6.71
C LEU A 101 10.92 -13.81 7.63
N LEU A 102 10.20 -12.83 8.16
CA LEU A 102 10.75 -11.72 8.93
C LEU A 102 11.64 -12.14 10.11
N PRO A 103 11.29 -13.14 10.94
CA PRO A 103 12.16 -13.62 12.02
C PRO A 103 13.52 -14.10 11.51
N PHE A 104 13.55 -14.85 10.40
CA PHE A 104 14.79 -15.38 9.83
C PHE A 104 15.65 -14.27 9.21
N VAL A 105 15.02 -13.33 8.50
CA VAL A 105 15.71 -12.20 7.87
C VAL A 105 16.31 -11.27 8.93
N TYR A 106 15.63 -11.07 10.05
CA TYR A 106 16.13 -10.24 11.15
C TYR A 106 17.52 -10.66 11.62
N PHE A 107 17.79 -11.96 11.75
CA PHE A 107 19.11 -12.42 12.21
C PHE A 107 20.19 -12.34 11.12
N ARG A 108 19.81 -12.35 9.84
CA ARG A 108 20.75 -12.35 8.71
C ARG A 108 21.12 -10.96 8.23
N ASN A 109 20.14 -10.08 8.05
CA ASN A 109 20.37 -8.76 7.48
C ASN A 109 19.33 -7.74 7.99
N LYS A 110 19.79 -6.77 8.80
CA LYS A 110 18.92 -5.75 9.41
C LYS A 110 18.31 -4.80 8.39
N LEU A 111 19.01 -4.47 7.31
CA LEU A 111 18.48 -3.58 6.26
C LEU A 111 17.36 -4.26 5.48
N VAL A 112 17.54 -5.53 5.11
CA VAL A 112 16.48 -6.29 4.44
C VAL A 112 15.29 -6.47 5.38
N PHE A 113 15.52 -6.68 6.67
CA PHE A 113 14.43 -6.70 7.66
C PHE A 113 13.66 -5.37 7.70
N ILE A 114 14.34 -4.23 7.77
CA ILE A 114 13.72 -2.90 7.75
C ILE A 114 12.89 -2.71 6.47
N PHE A 115 13.45 -3.08 5.32
CA PHE A 115 12.76 -3.02 4.02
C PHE A 115 11.48 -3.85 4.02
N LEU A 116 11.57 -5.14 4.40
CA LEU A 116 10.42 -6.05 4.41
C LEU A 116 9.38 -5.66 5.45
N LEU A 117 9.79 -5.06 6.57
CA LEU A 117 8.85 -4.56 7.57
C LEU A 117 8.10 -3.32 7.05
N ALA A 118 8.79 -2.38 6.40
CA ALA A 118 8.14 -1.23 5.77
C ALA A 118 7.15 -1.66 4.66
N PHE A 119 7.56 -2.64 3.84
CA PHE A 119 6.69 -3.26 2.85
C PHE A 119 5.45 -3.90 3.49
N LEU A 120 5.63 -4.66 4.57
CA LEU A 120 4.55 -5.31 5.29
C LEU A 120 3.55 -4.30 5.87
N PHE A 121 4.04 -3.22 6.47
CA PHE A 121 3.18 -2.18 7.04
C PHE A 121 2.33 -1.50 5.97
N HIS A 122 2.88 -1.23 4.79
CA HIS A 122 2.09 -0.71 3.66
C HIS A 122 0.94 -1.67 3.32
N LEU A 123 1.23 -2.96 3.07
CA LEU A 123 0.18 -3.93 2.74
C LEU A 123 -0.89 -4.10 3.82
N ILE A 124 -0.51 -4.01 5.11
CA ILE A 124 -1.45 -4.07 6.23
C ILE A 124 -2.37 -2.85 6.23
N VAL A 125 -1.82 -1.66 5.95
CA VAL A 125 -2.59 -0.42 5.91
C VAL A 125 -3.60 -0.44 4.77
N ASP A 126 -3.19 -0.84 3.57
CA ASP A 126 -4.10 -1.07 2.45
C ASP A 126 -5.25 -1.99 2.86
N LEU A 127 -4.93 -3.15 3.45
CA LEU A 127 -5.93 -4.12 3.87
C LEU A 127 -6.89 -3.57 4.94
N ILE A 128 -6.39 -2.79 5.90
CA ILE A 128 -7.22 -2.17 6.94
C ILE A 128 -8.13 -1.11 6.32
N ILE A 129 -7.59 -0.22 5.50
CA ILE A 129 -8.33 0.88 4.88
C ILE A 129 -9.38 0.33 3.94
N ASP A 130 -9.05 -0.68 3.16
CA ASP A 130 -10.01 -1.34 2.29
C ASP A 130 -11.04 -2.11 3.10
N ARG A 131 -10.69 -2.80 4.19
CA ARG A 131 -11.72 -3.40 5.06
C ARG A 131 -12.67 -2.35 5.65
N ILE A 132 -12.17 -1.19 6.05
CA ILE A 132 -12.99 -0.09 6.59
C ILE A 132 -13.91 0.45 5.50
N VAL A 133 -13.39 0.65 4.28
CA VAL A 133 -14.10 1.28 3.18
C VAL A 133 -15.07 0.31 2.49
N LEU A 134 -14.69 -0.94 2.36
CA LEU A 134 -15.45 -1.99 1.71
C LEU A 134 -16.57 -2.56 2.60
N LYS A 135 -16.80 -2.01 3.81
CA LYS A 135 -17.92 -2.37 4.71
C LYS A 135 -19.29 -2.36 4.03
N ASN A 136 -19.48 -1.61 2.93
CA ASN A 136 -20.70 -1.64 2.11
C ASN A 136 -20.45 -2.33 0.75
N ILE A 137 -20.50 -3.66 0.74
CA ILE A 137 -20.43 -4.53 -0.46
C ILE A 137 -21.47 -4.14 -1.54
N ARG A 138 -22.53 -3.39 -1.20
CA ARG A 138 -23.57 -2.96 -2.14
C ARG A 138 -23.09 -2.04 -3.26
N PHE A 139 -21.99 -1.30 -3.08
CA PHE A 139 -21.43 -0.42 -4.14
C PHE A 139 -20.56 -1.17 -5.16
N TRP A 140 -20.46 -2.50 -5.05
CA TRP A 140 -19.64 -3.34 -5.93
C TRP A 140 -20.32 -3.61 -7.28
N ARG A 141 -21.61 -3.30 -7.40
CA ARG A 141 -22.37 -3.29 -8.66
C ARG A 141 -22.29 -1.92 -9.34
N PHE A 142 -21.10 -1.50 -9.75
CA PHE A 142 -20.97 -0.56 -10.87
C PHE A 142 -19.91 -1.07 -11.83
N GLY A 143 -20.25 -2.20 -12.45
CA GLY A 143 -19.87 -2.52 -13.81
C GLY A 143 -21.06 -2.23 -14.73
N ILE A 144 -21.30 -0.95 -14.98
CA ILE A 144 -21.83 -0.42 -16.25
C ILE A 144 -20.85 0.67 -16.66
#